data_AF-A0A511FAF2-F1
#
_entry.id   AF-A0A511FAF2-F1
#
_cell.length_a   1.000
_cell.length_b   1.000
_cell.length_c   1.000
_cell.angle_alpha   90.00
_cell.angle_beta   90.00
_cell.angle_gamma   90.00
#
_symmetry.space_group_name_H-M   'P 1'
#
loop_
_entity.id
_entity.type
_entity.pdbx_description
1 polymer ?
#
loop_
_entity_poly.entity_id
_entity_poly.type
_entity_poly.pdbx_seq_one_letter_code
_entity_poly.pdbx_strand_id
1 'polypeptide(L)'
;MYGGSLPTRGHKGVALVRTAPAGAPAVRQEQERDMRGGRQMVVLRREIGDVLRDARQRQGRTLREVSSAARVSLGYLSEVERGQKEASSELLASICEALDVPMSLVLREVSDRIAVAEGLLIPDTVPVDLASALAGQDGGWARHRPELAPVG
;
A
#
# COMPACT_ATOMS: atom_id res chain seq x y z
N MET A 1 37.05 -56.71 39.07
CA MET A 1 36.59 -56.84 40.47
C MET A 1 35.79 -55.58 40.78
N TYR A 2 34.52 -55.52 41.16
CA TYR A 2 33.38 -56.41 41.42
C TYR A 2 32.17 -55.48 41.07
N GLY A 3 31.10 -55.89 40.41
CA GLY A 3 30.22 -56.95 40.86
C GLY A 3 29.10 -56.37 41.73
N GLY A 4 27.94 -56.09 41.10
CA GLY A 4 26.60 -56.36 41.64
C GLY A 4 26.03 -55.50 42.78
N SER A 5 24.84 -54.93 42.55
CA SER A 5 23.66 -55.24 43.37
C SER A 5 22.36 -54.71 42.74
N LEU A 6 21.42 -55.63 42.51
CA LEU A 6 19.97 -55.41 42.33
C LEU A 6 19.33 -55.05 43.71
N PRO A 7 17.99 -55.02 43.87
CA PRO A 7 16.93 -54.26 43.18
C PRO A 7 15.98 -53.56 44.21
N THR A 8 15.22 -52.53 43.83
CA THR A 8 13.99 -52.18 44.59
C THR A 8 12.83 -51.73 43.69
N ARG A 9 11.95 -52.68 43.42
CA ARG A 9 10.51 -52.64 43.74
C ARG A 9 9.81 -51.28 43.56
N GLY A 10 8.97 -51.14 42.53
CA GLY A 10 8.37 -49.83 42.28
C GLY A 10 7.23 -49.75 41.27
N HIS A 11 6.18 -50.57 41.45
CA HIS A 11 4.80 -50.17 41.17
C HIS A 11 4.36 -50.11 39.70
N LYS A 12 3.30 -50.89 39.46
CA LYS A 12 2.48 -50.88 38.25
C LYS A 12 1.87 -49.48 38.10
N GLY A 13 2.49 -48.65 37.27
CA GLY A 13 1.93 -47.39 36.80
C GLY A 13 0.85 -47.68 35.78
N VAL A 14 -0.39 -47.53 36.22
CA VAL A 14 -1.62 -47.54 35.43
C VAL A 14 -1.41 -46.68 34.17
N ALA A 15 -1.73 -47.22 33.00
CA ALA A 15 -1.75 -46.48 31.76
C ALA A 15 -2.74 -45.32 31.91
N LEU A 16 -2.22 -44.11 32.15
CA LEU A 16 -3.00 -42.89 32.08
C LEU A 16 -3.40 -42.73 30.62
N VAL A 17 -4.64 -43.10 30.32
CA VAL A 17 -5.37 -42.68 29.12
C VAL A 17 -5.22 -41.16 29.04
N ARG A 18 -4.30 -40.70 28.19
CA ARG A 18 -4.26 -39.29 27.78
C ARG A 18 -5.47 -39.10 26.87
N THR A 19 -6.54 -38.59 27.44
CA THR A 19 -7.62 -37.99 26.66
C THR A 19 -7.01 -36.85 25.85
N ALA A 20 -7.08 -36.96 24.53
CA ALA A 20 -6.80 -35.83 23.65
C ALA A 20 -7.81 -34.72 23.97
N PRO A 21 -7.40 -33.43 24.01
CA PRO A 21 -8.36 -32.36 24.16
C PRO A 21 -9.26 -32.32 22.91
N ALA A 22 -10.52 -32.72 23.11
CA ALA A 22 -11.62 -32.37 22.23
C ALA A 22 -11.81 -30.85 22.30
N GLY A 23 -11.26 -30.14 21.33
CA GLY A 23 -11.46 -28.69 21.22
C GLY A 23 -10.36 -27.98 20.45
N ALA A 24 -10.40 -28.05 19.12
CA ALA A 24 -9.95 -26.95 18.26
C ALA A 24 -10.33 -27.17 16.78
N PRO A 25 -11.56 -26.83 16.36
CA PRO A 25 -11.83 -26.44 14.97
C PRO A 25 -11.85 -24.91 14.80
N ALA A 26 -11.69 -24.11 15.86
CA ALA A 26 -11.94 -22.67 15.81
C ALA A 26 -10.82 -21.84 15.13
N VAL A 27 -9.55 -22.20 15.31
CA VAL A 27 -8.42 -21.36 14.83
C VAL A 27 -8.21 -21.44 13.31
N ARG A 28 -8.68 -22.52 12.65
CA ARG A 28 -8.61 -22.63 11.17
C ARG A 28 -9.69 -21.82 10.47
N GLN A 29 -10.85 -21.63 11.10
CA GLN A 29 -11.97 -20.93 10.47
C GLN A 29 -11.82 -19.41 10.46
N GLU A 30 -10.98 -18.84 11.34
CA GLU A 30 -10.67 -17.41 11.34
C GLU A 30 -9.72 -17.02 10.19
N GLN A 31 -8.74 -17.87 9.88
CA GLN A 31 -7.82 -17.65 8.75
C GLN A 31 -8.49 -17.83 7.39
N GLU A 32 -9.55 -18.64 7.28
CA GLU A 32 -10.32 -18.84 6.05
C GLU A 32 -11.42 -17.78 5.82
N ARG A 33 -11.71 -16.93 6.81
CA ARG A 33 -12.65 -15.79 6.66
C ARG A 33 -11.99 -14.56 6.02
N ASP A 34 -10.67 -14.42 6.15
CA ASP A 34 -9.93 -13.29 5.58
C ASP A 34 -9.70 -13.43 4.06
N MET A 35 -9.79 -14.65 3.52
CA MET A 35 -9.58 -14.95 2.10
C MET A 35 -10.84 -14.76 1.22
N ARG A 36 -11.98 -14.36 1.79
CA ARG A 36 -13.22 -14.07 1.05
C ARG A 36 -13.36 -12.58 0.78
N GLY A 37 -12.60 -12.08 -0.20
CA GLY A 37 -13.02 -10.97 -1.07
C GLY A 37 -13.43 -9.66 -0.39
N GLY A 38 -12.75 -9.26 0.67
CA GLY A 38 -12.84 -7.88 1.14
C GLY A 38 -12.11 -6.99 0.15
N ARG A 39 -12.82 -6.28 -0.74
CA ARG A 39 -12.26 -5.06 -1.35
C ARG A 39 -11.77 -4.21 -0.19
N GLN A 40 -10.46 -4.17 0.04
CA GLN A 40 -9.85 -3.29 1.04
C GLN A 40 -10.37 -1.89 0.73
N MET A 41 -10.99 -1.24 1.72
CA MET A 41 -11.47 0.12 1.53
C MET A 41 -10.25 1.01 1.30
N VAL A 42 -10.03 1.40 0.05
CA VAL A 42 -8.90 2.22 -0.34
C VAL A 42 -9.16 3.66 0.11
N VAL A 43 -8.22 4.22 0.85
CA VAL A 43 -8.32 5.58 1.36
C VAL A 43 -7.33 6.45 0.60
N LEU A 44 -7.82 7.29 -0.30
CA LEU A 44 -6.99 8.08 -1.23
C LEU A 44 -5.86 8.86 -0.54
N ARG A 45 -6.16 9.55 0.57
CA ARG A 45 -5.14 10.31 1.32
C ARG A 45 -4.00 9.45 1.86
N ARG A 46 -4.24 8.15 2.11
CA ARG A 46 -3.21 7.22 2.55
C ARG A 46 -2.28 6.87 1.40
N GLU A 47 -2.84 6.51 0.25
CA GLU A 47 -2.05 6.20 -0.94
C GLU A 47 -1.22 7.41 -1.40
N ILE A 48 -1.81 8.62 -1.39
CA ILE A 48 -1.07 9.86 -1.64
C ILE A 48 0.07 10.03 -0.63
N GLY A 49 -0.22 9.87 0.67
CA GLY A 49 0.78 10.00 1.73
C GLY A 49 1.95 9.03 1.57
N ASP A 50 1.66 7.77 1.25
CA ASP A 50 2.67 6.73 1.05
C ASP A 50 3.54 7.01 -0.18
N VAL A 51 2.95 7.46 -1.31
CA VAL A 51 3.71 7.83 -2.51
C VAL A 51 4.64 9.01 -2.27
N LEU A 52 4.15 10.06 -1.58
CA LEU A 52 4.97 11.22 -1.23
C LEU A 52 6.12 10.85 -0.28
N ARG A 53 5.82 10.02 0.72
CA ARG A 53 6.81 9.49 1.67
C ARG A 53 7.89 8.69 0.95
N ASP A 54 7.50 7.80 0.04
CA ASP A 54 8.44 6.99 -0.72
C ASP A 54 9.32 7.85 -1.63
N ALA A 55 8.74 8.85 -2.31
CA ALA A 55 9.50 9.80 -3.12
C ALA A 55 10.53 10.56 -2.27
N ARG A 56 10.13 11.06 -1.10
CA ARG A 56 11.04 11.73 -0.16
C ARG A 56 12.17 10.80 0.32
N GLN A 57 11.83 9.56 0.69
CA GLN A 57 12.79 8.58 1.20
C GLN A 57 13.79 8.15 0.12
N ARG A 58 13.34 7.95 -1.12
CA ARG A 58 14.23 7.65 -2.26
C ARG A 58 15.26 8.76 -2.51
N GLN A 59 14.91 10.02 -2.23
CA GLN A 59 15.83 11.15 -2.31
C GLN A 59 16.75 11.29 -1.09
N GLY A 60 16.59 10.45 -0.05
CA GLY A 60 17.34 10.55 1.20
C GLY A 60 17.02 11.81 2.01
N ARG A 61 15.92 12.49 1.73
CA ARG A 61 15.56 13.77 2.36
C ARG A 61 14.72 13.56 3.62
N THR A 62 14.95 14.41 4.61
CA THR A 62 14.22 14.44 5.86
C THR A 62 12.89 15.18 5.73
N LEU A 63 11.96 14.91 6.65
CA LEU A 63 10.70 15.67 6.76
C LEU A 63 10.95 17.18 6.88
N ARG A 64 11.99 17.59 7.63
CA ARG A 64 12.31 19.00 7.88
C ARG A 64 12.74 19.72 6.60
N GLU A 65 13.57 19.08 5.78
CA GLU A 65 14.03 19.66 4.51
C GLU A 65 12.87 19.87 3.54
N VAL A 66 12.02 18.85 3.38
CA VAL A 66 10.86 18.93 2.47
C VAL A 66 9.80 19.89 3.00
N SER A 67 9.46 19.84 4.29
CA SER A 67 8.46 20.76 4.86
C SER A 67 8.89 22.22 4.74
N SER A 68 10.19 22.49 4.93
CA SER A 68 10.74 23.84 4.77
C SER A 68 10.63 24.32 3.31
N ALA A 69 10.99 23.47 2.34
CA ALA A 69 10.89 23.81 0.92
C ALA A 69 9.42 24.00 0.47
N ALA A 70 8.51 23.16 0.95
CA ALA A 70 7.07 23.22 0.66
C ALA A 70 6.32 24.31 1.45
N ARG A 71 7.01 25.06 2.33
CA ARG A 71 6.42 26.10 3.19
C ARG A 71 5.25 25.60 4.06
N VAL A 72 5.35 24.36 4.53
CA VAL A 72 4.38 23.76 5.47
C VAL A 72 5.07 23.41 6.78
N SER A 73 4.28 23.17 7.83
CA SER A 73 4.85 22.71 9.09
C SER A 73 5.34 21.26 8.96
N LEU A 74 6.41 20.91 9.69
CA LEU A 74 6.92 19.53 9.76
C LEU A 74 5.85 18.55 10.24
N GLY A 75 5.06 18.98 11.24
CA GLY A 75 3.95 18.20 11.78
C GLY A 75 2.87 17.92 10.73
N TYR A 76 2.50 18.94 9.94
CA TYR A 76 1.54 18.79 8.87
C TYR A 76 2.01 17.79 7.80
N LEU A 77 3.25 17.93 7.30
CA LEU A 77 3.80 16.97 6.32
C LEU A 77 3.84 15.54 6.89
N SER A 78 4.20 15.38 8.16
CA SER A 78 4.18 14.09 8.84
C SER A 78 2.78 13.49 8.94
N GLU A 79 1.75 14.29 9.18
CA GLU A 79 0.37 13.83 9.18
C GLU A 79 -0.12 13.44 7.78
N VAL A 80 0.26 14.19 6.75
CA VAL A 80 -0.04 13.89 5.34
C VAL A 80 0.60 12.57 4.92
N GLU A 81 1.90 12.38 5.17
CA GLU A 81 2.62 11.13 4.82
C GLU A 81 2.10 9.89 5.55
N ARG A 82 1.34 10.08 6.64
CA ARG A 82 0.69 8.99 7.39
C ARG A 82 -0.80 8.82 7.03
N GLY A 83 -1.29 9.57 6.02
CA GLY A 83 -2.69 9.55 5.60
C GLY A 83 -3.66 10.06 6.67
N GLN A 84 -3.22 10.89 7.60
CA GLN A 84 -4.05 11.45 8.68
C GLN A 84 -4.70 12.78 8.30
N LYS A 85 -4.18 13.46 7.27
CA LYS A 85 -4.71 14.71 6.73
C LYS A 85 -4.90 14.60 5.24
N GLU A 86 -5.95 15.25 4.74
CA GLU A 86 -6.12 15.50 3.32
C GLU A 86 -5.39 16.80 2.98
N ALA A 87 -4.47 16.73 2.03
CA ALA A 87 -3.82 17.92 1.50
C ALA A 87 -4.78 18.61 0.52
N SER A 88 -4.87 19.94 0.59
CA SER A 88 -5.49 20.68 -0.50
C SER A 88 -4.68 20.49 -1.78
N SER A 89 -5.28 20.75 -2.94
CA SER A 89 -4.58 20.64 -4.23
C SER A 89 -3.34 21.54 -4.29
N GLU A 90 -3.40 22.74 -3.70
CA GLU A 90 -2.30 23.70 -3.62
C GLU A 90 -1.17 23.19 -2.71
N LEU A 91 -1.51 22.61 -1.55
CA LEU A 91 -0.52 22.04 -0.64
C LEU A 91 0.13 20.79 -1.24
N LEU A 92 -0.65 19.95 -1.92
CA LEU A 92 -0.12 18.81 -2.65
C LEU A 92 0.84 19.25 -3.76
N ALA A 93 0.49 20.30 -4.52
CA ALA A 93 1.36 20.88 -5.54
C ALA A 93 2.67 21.41 -4.94
N SER A 94 2.60 22.15 -3.83
CA SER A 94 3.79 22.66 -3.12
C SER A 94 4.71 21.53 -2.63
N ILE A 95 4.15 20.43 -2.13
CA ILE A 95 4.93 19.26 -1.72
C ILE A 95 5.57 18.56 -2.93
N CYS A 96 4.85 18.41 -4.03
CA CYS A 96 5.37 17.83 -5.27
C CYS A 96 6.54 18.67 -5.84
N GLU A 97 6.39 19.99 -5.87
CA GLU A 97 7.44 20.93 -6.28
C GLU A 97 8.65 20.85 -5.35
N ALA A 98 8.42 20.83 -4.03
CA ALA A 98 9.49 20.69 -3.05
C ALA A 98 10.26 19.36 -3.18
N LEU A 99 9.60 18.31 -3.68
CA LEU A 99 10.20 17.01 -3.99
C LEU A 99 10.76 16.93 -5.42
N ASP A 100 10.63 17.95 -6.26
CA ASP A 100 11.03 17.90 -7.67
C ASP A 100 10.41 16.69 -8.41
N VAL A 101 9.14 16.40 -8.13
CA VAL A 101 8.37 15.32 -8.80
C VAL A 101 7.12 15.91 -9.45
N PRO A 102 6.89 15.69 -10.76
CA PRO A 102 5.65 16.09 -11.40
C PRO A 102 4.41 15.45 -10.75
N MET A 103 3.37 16.25 -10.51
CA MET A 103 2.11 15.77 -9.91
C MET A 103 1.49 14.62 -10.68
N SER A 104 1.60 14.62 -12.01
CA SER A 104 1.10 13.52 -12.86
C SER A 104 1.75 12.17 -12.55
N LEU A 105 3.05 12.15 -12.22
CA LEU A 105 3.75 10.92 -11.85
C LEU A 105 3.32 10.42 -10.47
N VAL A 106 3.14 11.34 -9.51
CA VAL A 106 2.59 11.01 -8.19
C VAL A 106 1.21 10.39 -8.35
N LEU A 107 0.31 11.03 -9.11
CA LEU A 107 -1.05 10.53 -9.32
C LEU A 107 -1.09 9.21 -10.09
N ARG A 108 -0.16 8.98 -11.02
CA ARG A 108 -0.02 7.69 -11.70
C ARG A 108 0.33 6.57 -10.73
N GLU A 109 1.37 6.78 -9.92
CA GLU A 109 1.78 5.80 -8.91
C GLU A 109 0.66 5.54 -7.89
N VAL A 110 -0.07 6.58 -7.47
CA VAL A 110 -1.26 6.43 -6.62
C VAL A 110 -2.32 5.58 -7.32
N SER A 111 -2.62 5.85 -8.58
CA SER A 111 -3.56 5.05 -9.38
C SER A 111 -3.13 3.59 -9.47
N ASP A 112 -1.85 3.33 -9.69
CA ASP A 112 -1.30 1.97 -9.81
C ASP A 112 -1.45 1.21 -8.47
N ARG A 113 -1.20 1.87 -7.33
CA ARG A 113 -1.41 1.29 -5.99
C ARG A 113 -2.89 0.99 -5.71
N ILE A 114 -3.78 1.92 -6.05
CA ILE A 114 -5.23 1.73 -5.90
C ILE A 114 -5.68 0.53 -6.74
N ALA A 115 -5.23 0.45 -8.00
CA ALA A 115 -5.57 -0.67 -8.88
C ALA A 115 -5.14 -2.02 -8.30
N VAL A 116 -3.92 -2.12 -7.79
CA VAL A 116 -3.43 -3.32 -7.10
C VAL A 116 -4.30 -3.67 -5.89
N ALA A 117 -4.67 -2.68 -5.07
CA ALA A 117 -5.54 -2.89 -3.91
C ALA A 117 -6.97 -3.32 -4.30
N GLU A 118 -7.44 -2.91 -5.48
CA GLU A 118 -8.73 -3.32 -6.06
C GLU A 118 -8.65 -4.68 -6.79
N GLY A 119 -7.46 -5.28 -6.90
CA GLY A 119 -7.23 -6.51 -7.66
C GLY A 119 -7.29 -6.30 -9.18
N LEU A 120 -7.11 -5.07 -9.64
CA LEU A 120 -7.05 -4.68 -11.04
C LEU A 120 -5.59 -4.63 -11.51
N LEU A 121 -5.35 -5.15 -12.71
CA LEU A 121 -4.10 -4.96 -13.45
C LEU A 121 -4.36 -3.93 -14.53
N ILE A 122 -3.72 -2.76 -14.43
CA ILE A 122 -3.73 -1.74 -15.48
C ILE A 122 -2.46 -1.95 -16.33
N PRO A 123 -2.58 -2.39 -17.60
CA PRO A 123 -1.42 -2.51 -18.46
C PRO A 123 -0.80 -1.14 -18.76
N ASP A 124 0.52 -1.01 -18.61
CA ASP A 124 1.26 0.21 -18.95
C ASP A 124 1.38 0.48 -20.45
N THR A 125 0.92 -0.46 -21.27
CA THR A 125 0.98 -0.40 -22.72
C THR A 125 -0.40 -0.32 -23.32
N VAL A 126 -0.57 0.54 -24.31
CA VAL A 126 -1.74 0.50 -25.19
C VAL A 126 -1.73 -0.80 -25.99
N PRO A 127 -2.86 -1.52 -26.06
CA PRO A 127 -3.02 -2.64 -26.97
C PRO A 127 -2.65 -2.24 -28.42
N VAL A 128 -1.93 -3.12 -29.12
CA VAL A 128 -1.38 -2.84 -30.46
C VAL A 128 -2.48 -2.50 -31.48
N ASP A 129 -3.64 -3.14 -31.33
CA ASP A 129 -4.86 -2.90 -32.10
C ASP A 129 -5.43 -1.50 -31.83
N LEU A 130 -5.49 -1.06 -30.58
CA LEU A 130 -5.92 0.30 -30.22
C LEU A 130 -4.95 1.37 -30.75
N ALA A 131 -3.64 1.14 -30.60
CA ALA A 131 -2.61 2.05 -31.13
C ALA A 131 -2.70 2.16 -32.65
N SER A 132 -2.92 1.04 -33.35
CA SER A 132 -3.09 1.00 -34.81
C SER A 132 -4.37 1.71 -35.27
N ALA A 133 -5.47 1.54 -34.52
CA ALA A 133 -6.75 2.19 -34.82
C ALA A 133 -6.69 3.72 -34.63
N LEU A 134 -5.97 4.21 -33.62
CA LEU A 134 -5.78 5.64 -33.37
C LEU A 134 -4.71 6.28 -34.28
N ALA A 135 -3.69 5.52 -34.71
CA ALA A 135 -2.70 5.99 -35.67
C ALA A 135 -3.29 6.27 -37.06
N GLY A 136 -4.42 5.63 -37.40
CA GLY A 136 -5.21 5.94 -38.60
C GLY A 136 -6.20 7.09 -38.45
N GLN A 137 -6.33 7.69 -37.27
CA GLN A 137 -7.17 8.86 -37.02
C GLN A 137 -6.30 10.13 -36.97
N ASP A 138 -6.25 10.86 -38.09
CA ASP A 138 -5.66 12.20 -38.11
C ASP A 138 -6.41 13.15 -37.15
N GLY A 139 -5.80 13.44 -36.00
CA GLY A 139 -5.91 14.75 -35.35
C GLY A 139 -7.18 15.09 -34.56
N GLY A 140 -7.64 14.22 -33.66
CA GLY A 140 -8.74 14.55 -32.74
C GLY A 140 -8.32 15.37 -31.50
N TRP A 141 -7.29 14.92 -30.77
CA TRP A 141 -6.88 15.51 -29.49
C TRP A 141 -5.81 16.62 -29.64
N ALA A 142 -5.14 16.68 -30.79
CA ALA A 142 -4.11 17.68 -31.12
C ALA A 142 -4.65 18.95 -31.80
N ARG A 143 -5.96 19.03 -32.08
CA ARG A 143 -6.56 20.32 -32.43
C ARG A 143 -6.68 21.14 -31.15
N HIS A 144 -5.88 22.21 -31.08
CA HIS A 144 -6.11 23.42 -30.28
C HIS A 144 -7.34 23.31 -29.38
N ARG A 145 -7.18 23.08 -28.08
CA ARG A 145 -8.24 23.42 -27.11
C ARG A 145 -8.34 24.95 -27.15
N PRO A 146 -9.35 25.55 -27.80
CA PRO A 146 -9.55 26.97 -27.62
C PRO A 146 -10.09 27.11 -26.20
N GLU A 147 -9.30 27.73 -25.34
CA GLU A 147 -9.79 28.50 -24.21
C GLU A 147 -10.72 27.75 -23.24
N LEU A 148 -10.13 27.08 -22.24
CA LEU A 148 -10.81 27.07 -20.94
C LEU A 148 -10.83 28.52 -20.47
N ALA A 149 -11.94 29.22 -20.68
CA ALA A 149 -12.17 30.50 -20.03
C ALA A 149 -11.98 30.32 -18.51
N PRO A 150 -11.33 31.27 -17.82
CA PRO A 150 -11.23 31.21 -16.37
C PRO A 150 -12.66 31.19 -15.79
N VAL A 151 -12.96 30.17 -14.99
CA VAL A 151 -14.12 30.21 -14.11
C VAL A 151 -13.75 31.24 -13.03
N GLY A 152 -14.52 32.34 -12.99
CA GLY A 152 -14.25 33.53 -12.18
C GLY A 152 -14.22 33.32 -10.68
#